data_AF-A0A2H0UA63-F1
#
_entry.id   AF-A0A2H0UA63-F1
#
_cell.length_a   1.000
_cell.length_b   1.000
_cell.length_c   1.000
_cell.angle_alpha   90.00
_cell.angle_beta   90.00
_cell.angle_gamma   90.00
#
_symmetry.space_group_name_H-M   'P 1'
#
loop_
_entity.id
_entity.type
_entity.pdbx_description
1 polymer ?
#
loop_
_entity_poly.entity_id
_entity_poly.type
_entity_poly.pdbx_seq_one_letter_code
_entity_poly.pdbx_strand_id
1 'polypeptide(L)'
;PAEYSPADAGMPSNPLRAMKALPDVGILSMMRMKMMLGMESGVARSERKLGISVPKEALPMPVLFVGGELGESVPFGIGIKTARRMADYYGKDILEIKGATHPGILIGTHATEAAEKIEAWLRAR
;
A
#
# COMPACT_ATOMS: atom_id res chain seq x y z
N PRO A 1 -21.19 8.53 -13.33
CA PRO A 1 -19.88 8.26 -12.67
C PRO A 1 -19.93 6.91 -11.96
N ALA A 2 -18.82 6.17 -11.90
CA ALA A 2 -18.76 4.96 -11.07
C ALA A 2 -18.88 5.38 -9.61
N GLU A 3 -20.03 5.11 -8.99
CA GLU A 3 -20.29 5.48 -7.60
C GLU A 3 -19.28 4.78 -6.69
N TYR A 4 -18.67 5.57 -5.80
CA TYR A 4 -17.81 5.05 -4.74
C TYR A 4 -18.68 4.59 -3.58
N SER A 5 -18.60 3.31 -3.21
CA SER A 5 -19.23 2.83 -1.98
C SER A 5 -18.25 2.97 -0.82
N PRO A 6 -18.66 3.43 0.38
CA PRO A 6 -17.84 3.34 1.59
C PRO A 6 -17.33 1.92 1.89
N ALA A 7 -17.98 0.87 1.35
CA ALA A 7 -17.46 -0.50 1.40
C ALA A 7 -16.13 -0.67 0.63
N ASP A 8 -15.90 0.12 -0.41
CA ASP A 8 -14.65 0.18 -1.18
C ASP A 8 -13.51 0.84 -0.40
N ALA A 9 -13.80 1.49 0.74
CA ALA A 9 -12.78 1.98 1.66
C ALA A 9 -11.99 0.84 2.30
N GLY A 10 -12.57 -0.37 2.35
CA GLY A 10 -11.97 -1.64 2.75
C GLY A 10 -11.45 -1.72 4.20
N MET A 11 -11.45 -0.63 4.97
CA MET A 11 -11.19 -0.69 6.41
C MET A 11 -12.39 -1.34 7.11
N PRO A 12 -12.20 -2.43 7.89
CA PRO A 12 -13.28 -3.01 8.66
C PRO A 12 -13.85 -1.97 9.63
N SER A 13 -15.16 -1.76 9.58
CA SER A 13 -15.87 -0.86 10.50
C SER A 13 -15.80 -1.35 11.95
N ASN A 14 -15.65 -2.66 12.14
CA ASN A 14 -15.47 -3.31 13.43
C ASN A 14 -13.98 -3.29 13.86
N PRO A 15 -13.63 -2.69 15.01
CA PRO A 15 -12.26 -2.60 15.52
C PRO A 15 -11.56 -3.95 15.68
N LEU A 16 -12.25 -5.00 16.15
CA LEU A 16 -11.67 -6.33 16.33
C LEU A 16 -11.30 -6.98 14.99
N ARG A 17 -12.12 -6.74 13.95
CA ARG A 17 -11.80 -7.19 12.58
C ARG A 17 -10.62 -6.42 12.00
N ALA A 18 -10.52 -5.12 12.28
CA ALA A 18 -9.38 -4.30 11.87
C ALA A 18 -8.08 -4.78 12.54
N MET A 19 -8.10 -5.06 13.85
CA MET A 19 -6.94 -5.59 14.58
C MET A 19 -6.49 -6.96 14.06
N LYS A 20 -7.43 -7.83 13.67
CA LYS A 20 -7.10 -9.12 13.05
C LYS A 20 -6.50 -8.97 11.65
N ALA A 21 -6.97 -8.00 10.88
CA ALA A 21 -6.48 -7.72 9.53
C ALA A 21 -5.12 -7.01 9.54
N LEU A 22 -4.83 -6.24 10.59
CA LEU A 22 -3.63 -5.41 10.72
C LEU A 22 -2.85 -5.77 12.01
N PRO A 23 -2.34 -7.01 12.13
CA PRO A 23 -1.69 -7.48 13.36
C PRO A 23 -0.38 -6.73 13.67
N ASP A 24 0.20 -6.09 12.67
CA ASP A 24 1.47 -5.36 12.73
C ASP A 24 1.28 -3.84 12.93
N VAL A 25 0.04 -3.36 13.08
CA VAL A 25 -0.26 -1.94 13.31
C VAL A 25 -0.83 -1.73 14.71
N GLY A 26 -0.18 -0.88 15.51
CA GLY A 26 -0.63 -0.54 16.86
C GLY A 26 -1.99 0.19 16.86
N ILE A 27 -2.76 0.05 17.95
CA ILE A 27 -4.10 0.62 18.11
C ILE A 27 -4.10 2.14 17.88
N LEU A 28 -3.13 2.86 18.45
CA LEU A 28 -3.01 4.31 18.27
C LEU A 28 -2.76 4.69 16.80
N SER A 29 -1.91 3.94 16.11
CA SER A 29 -1.64 4.14 14.68
C SER A 29 -2.88 3.85 13.82
N MET A 30 -3.63 2.80 14.14
CA MET A 30 -4.90 2.50 13.47
C MET A 30 -5.95 3.60 13.66
N MET A 31 -6.07 4.16 14.87
CA MET A 31 -6.99 5.28 15.13
C MET A 31 -6.59 6.53 14.36
N ARG A 32 -5.30 6.88 14.34
CA ARG A 32 -4.78 7.99 13.53
C ARG A 32 -5.05 7.77 12.04
N MET A 33 -4.77 6.59 11.53
CA MET A 33 -5.04 6.22 10.14
C MET A 33 -6.52 6.36 9.78
N LYS A 34 -7.43 5.90 10.66
CA LYS A 34 -8.88 6.04 10.47
C LYS A 34 -9.32 7.51 10.39
N MET A 35 -8.74 8.38 11.23
CA MET A 35 -9.03 9.82 11.19
C MET A 35 -8.51 10.49 9.92
N MET A 36 -7.31 10.12 9.47
CA MET A 36 -6.67 10.73 8.29
C MET A 36 -7.30 10.26 6.96
N LEU A 37 -7.56 8.96 6.81
CA LEU A 37 -8.01 8.38 5.53
C LEU A 37 -9.52 8.45 5.29
N GLY A 38 -10.29 8.84 6.30
CA GLY A 38 -11.76 8.85 6.26
C GLY A 38 -12.38 9.87 5.30
N MET A 39 -11.65 10.96 4.95
CA MET A 39 -12.19 12.03 4.09
C MET A 39 -11.56 12.11 2.69
N GLU A 40 -10.26 11.81 2.54
CA GLU A 40 -9.53 12.14 1.30
C GLU A 40 -9.70 11.10 0.17
N SER A 41 -10.16 9.89 0.49
CA SER A 41 -9.98 8.75 -0.43
C SER A 41 -11.07 8.60 -1.50
N GLY A 42 -12.21 9.27 -1.41
CA GLY A 42 -13.31 9.08 -2.36
C GLY A 42 -12.99 9.55 -3.80
N VAL A 43 -12.39 10.73 -3.92
CA VAL A 43 -12.02 11.33 -5.22
C VAL A 43 -10.85 10.56 -5.84
N ALA A 44 -9.75 10.39 -5.10
CA ALA A 44 -8.58 9.66 -5.59
C ALA A 44 -8.89 8.20 -5.97
N ARG A 45 -9.82 7.53 -5.27
CA ARG A 45 -10.27 6.18 -5.63
C ARG A 45 -11.19 6.16 -6.85
N SER A 46 -12.02 7.19 -7.04
CA SER A 46 -12.84 7.34 -8.25
C SER A 46 -11.97 7.60 -9.49
N GLU A 47 -10.94 8.42 -9.35
CA GLU A 47 -9.92 8.65 -10.39
C GLU A 47 -9.11 7.38 -10.68
N ARG A 48 -8.74 6.60 -9.65
CA ARG A 48 -8.17 5.25 -9.84
C ARG A 48 -9.09 4.34 -10.66
N LYS A 49 -10.40 4.36 -10.43
CA LYS A 49 -11.38 3.56 -11.21
C LYS A 49 -11.46 4.01 -12.68
N LEU A 50 -11.22 5.30 -12.96
CA LEU A 50 -11.16 5.82 -14.33
C LEU A 50 -9.90 5.37 -15.07
N GLY A 51 -8.81 5.09 -14.33
CA GLY A 51 -7.63 4.38 -14.82
C GLY A 51 -6.89 5.06 -15.97
N ILE A 52 -5.79 5.75 -15.68
CA ILE A 52 -4.85 6.19 -16.71
C ILE A 52 -3.79 5.11 -16.87
N SER A 53 -3.69 4.52 -18.06
CA SER A 53 -2.62 3.58 -18.37
C SER A 53 -1.30 4.33 -18.48
N VAL A 54 -0.28 3.88 -17.74
CA VAL A 54 1.08 4.41 -17.82
C VAL A 54 1.90 3.45 -18.70
N PRO A 55 2.38 3.89 -19.87
CA PRO A 55 3.19 3.03 -20.74
C PRO A 55 4.56 2.76 -20.11
N LYS A 56 5.23 1.68 -20.51
CA LYS A 56 6.50 1.26 -19.90
C LYS A 56 7.59 2.32 -20.02
N GLU A 57 7.55 3.05 -21.13
CA GLU A 57 8.49 4.08 -21.53
C GLU A 57 8.32 5.37 -20.72
N ALA A 58 7.20 5.55 -20.02
CA ALA A 58 6.93 6.75 -19.24
C ALA A 58 7.72 6.85 -17.93
N LEU A 59 8.42 5.77 -17.53
CA LEU A 59 9.23 5.72 -16.30
C LEU A 59 10.72 5.62 -16.64
N PRO A 60 11.37 6.67 -17.19
CA PRO A 60 12.80 6.62 -17.53
C PRO A 60 13.72 6.60 -16.31
N MET A 61 13.24 7.06 -15.15
CA MET A 61 13.99 7.08 -13.91
C MET A 61 14.07 5.69 -13.24
N PRO A 62 15.03 5.48 -12.31
CA PRO A 62 14.98 4.36 -11.38
C PRO A 62 13.68 4.40 -10.57
N VAL A 63 13.02 3.25 -10.45
CA VAL A 63 11.78 3.09 -9.68
C VAL A 63 11.93 1.86 -8.80
N LEU A 64 11.56 2.02 -7.53
CA LEU A 64 11.45 0.92 -6.57
C LEU A 64 9.97 0.68 -6.29
N PHE A 65 9.49 -0.51 -6.61
CA PHE A 65 8.22 -1.00 -6.10
C PHE A 65 8.45 -1.58 -4.70
N VAL A 66 7.60 -1.22 -3.73
CA VAL A 66 7.67 -1.75 -2.37
C VAL A 66 6.33 -2.39 -2.02
N GLY A 67 6.35 -3.62 -1.51
CA GLY A 67 5.14 -4.35 -1.13
C GLY A 67 5.33 -5.16 0.14
N GLY A 68 4.30 -5.20 0.98
CA GLY A 68 4.22 -6.12 2.12
C GLY A 68 3.77 -7.52 1.68
N GLU A 69 4.31 -8.55 2.32
CA GLU A 69 3.89 -9.96 2.12
C GLU A 69 2.39 -10.15 2.38
N LEU A 70 1.87 -9.50 3.44
CA LEU A 70 0.46 -9.48 3.80
C LEU A 70 -0.25 -8.22 3.26
N GLY A 71 0.26 -7.64 2.17
CA GLY A 71 -0.29 -6.42 1.56
C GLY A 71 -1.73 -6.53 1.05
N GLU A 72 -2.29 -7.72 0.97
CA GLU A 72 -3.71 -7.99 0.65
C GLU A 72 -4.59 -8.13 1.90
N SER A 73 -4.09 -7.79 3.09
CA SER A 73 -4.85 -7.91 4.35
C SER A 73 -6.08 -7.01 4.43
N VAL A 74 -6.18 -6.01 3.56
CA VAL A 74 -7.35 -5.14 3.37
C VAL A 74 -7.76 -5.11 1.88
N PRO A 75 -9.05 -4.97 1.53
CA PRO A 75 -9.54 -5.06 0.15
C PRO A 75 -8.92 -4.09 -0.87
N PHE A 76 -8.43 -2.95 -0.42
CA PHE A 76 -7.75 -1.97 -1.28
C PHE A 76 -6.23 -2.15 -1.32
N GLY A 77 -5.70 -3.03 -0.47
CA GLY A 77 -4.28 -3.28 -0.32
C GLY A 77 -3.72 -3.98 -1.55
N ILE A 78 -2.51 -3.58 -1.93
CA ILE A 78 -1.78 -4.19 -3.03
C ILE A 78 -0.76 -5.15 -2.43
N GLY A 79 -0.97 -6.44 -2.64
CA GLY A 79 -0.06 -7.49 -2.18
C GLY A 79 1.21 -7.58 -3.01
N ILE A 80 2.21 -8.25 -2.46
CA ILE A 80 3.53 -8.40 -3.10
C ILE A 80 3.44 -9.04 -4.50
N LYS A 81 2.52 -9.97 -4.74
CA LYS A 81 2.33 -10.58 -6.08
C LYS A 81 1.96 -9.54 -7.13
N THR A 82 1.12 -8.57 -6.77
CA THR A 82 0.71 -7.50 -7.67
C THR A 82 1.84 -6.49 -7.85
N ALA A 83 2.53 -6.10 -6.76
CA ALA A 83 3.70 -5.22 -6.86
C ALA A 83 4.82 -5.81 -7.73
N ARG A 84 5.08 -7.13 -7.62
CA ARG A 84 6.04 -7.84 -8.46
C ARG A 84 5.66 -7.83 -9.94
N ARG A 85 4.39 -8.16 -10.27
CA ARG A 85 3.90 -8.06 -11.66
C ARG A 85 4.07 -6.66 -12.25
N MET A 86 3.87 -5.62 -11.43
CA MET A 86 4.10 -4.24 -11.85
C MET A 86 5.59 -3.98 -12.10
N ALA A 87 6.46 -4.35 -11.16
CA ALA A 87 7.91 -4.22 -11.31
C ALA A 87 8.42 -4.95 -12.56
N ASP A 88 7.96 -6.18 -12.80
CA ASP A 88 8.30 -6.98 -13.98
C ASP A 88 7.80 -6.31 -15.27
N TYR A 89 6.57 -5.78 -15.25
CA TYR A 89 6.00 -5.07 -16.39
C TYR A 89 6.85 -3.84 -16.77
N TYR A 90 7.28 -3.04 -15.79
CA TYR A 90 8.10 -1.85 -16.02
C TYR A 90 9.61 -2.12 -16.12
N GLY A 91 10.07 -3.35 -15.86
CA GLY A 91 11.49 -3.68 -15.78
C GLY A 91 12.21 -2.92 -14.65
N LYS A 92 11.60 -2.86 -13.46
CA LYS A 92 12.04 -2.06 -12.30
C LYS A 92 12.30 -2.93 -11.08
N ASP A 93 12.93 -2.34 -10.06
CA ASP A 93 13.25 -3.05 -8.83
C ASP A 93 12.00 -3.30 -7.98
N ILE A 94 12.03 -4.40 -7.23
CA ILE A 94 10.98 -4.77 -6.28
C ILE A 94 11.60 -5.10 -4.92
N LEU A 95 10.98 -4.57 -3.88
CA LEU A 95 11.32 -4.83 -2.49
C LEU A 95 10.12 -5.43 -1.77
N GLU A 96 10.35 -6.57 -1.13
CA GLU A 96 9.37 -7.23 -0.28
C GLU A 96 9.69 -7.01 1.20
N ILE A 97 8.70 -6.59 1.97
CA ILE A 97 8.76 -6.51 3.42
C ILE A 97 7.99 -7.70 3.99
N LYS A 98 8.71 -8.66 4.59
CA LYS A 98 8.16 -9.91 5.11
C LYS A 98 7.30 -9.64 6.33
N GLY A 99 6.18 -10.34 6.46
CA GLY A 99 5.21 -10.15 7.54
C GLY A 99 4.38 -8.87 7.50
N ALA A 100 4.77 -7.86 6.70
CA ALA A 100 4.10 -6.57 6.71
C ALA A 100 2.75 -6.58 5.98
N THR A 101 1.76 -5.93 6.59
CA THR A 101 0.49 -5.59 5.95
C THR A 101 0.59 -4.32 5.09
N HIS A 102 -0.48 -4.00 4.36
CA HIS A 102 -0.51 -2.82 3.50
C HIS A 102 -0.17 -1.50 4.21
N PRO A 103 -0.83 -1.12 5.32
CA PRO A 103 -0.38 0.03 6.12
C PRO A 103 0.83 -0.29 6.99
N GLY A 104 1.13 -1.56 7.24
CA GLY A 104 2.24 -2.05 8.04
C GLY A 104 3.60 -1.49 7.63
N ILE A 105 3.84 -1.40 6.32
CA ILE A 105 5.08 -0.84 5.76
C ILE A 105 5.25 0.66 6.00
N LEU A 106 4.18 1.39 6.39
CA LEU A 106 4.19 2.84 6.57
C LEU A 106 4.09 3.25 8.04
N ILE A 107 3.21 2.58 8.79
CA ILE A 107 2.81 2.99 10.15
C ILE A 107 2.79 1.83 11.15
N GLY A 108 3.18 0.63 10.70
CA GLY A 108 3.26 -0.57 11.53
C GLY A 108 4.66 -0.82 12.07
N THR A 109 4.83 -1.99 12.67
CA THR A 109 6.11 -2.45 13.23
C THR A 109 7.22 -2.59 12.19
N HIS A 110 6.86 -2.75 10.91
CA HIS A 110 7.80 -2.87 9.79
C HIS A 110 8.15 -1.53 9.13
N ALA A 111 7.64 -0.40 9.61
CA ALA A 111 7.87 0.89 8.98
C ALA A 111 9.37 1.29 8.95
N THR A 112 10.08 1.06 10.05
CA THR A 112 11.53 1.33 10.12
C THR A 112 12.32 0.41 9.18
N GLU A 113 12.02 -0.89 9.17
CA GLU A 113 12.64 -1.86 8.26
C GLU A 113 12.42 -1.47 6.79
N ALA A 114 11.20 -1.05 6.44
CA ALA A 114 10.89 -0.57 5.10
C ALA A 114 11.72 0.67 4.75
N ALA A 115 11.81 1.64 5.66
CA ALA A 115 12.58 2.87 5.46
C ALA A 115 14.08 2.59 5.26
N GLU A 116 14.67 1.73 6.10
CA GLU A 116 16.08 1.35 6.01
C GLU A 116 16.41 0.65 4.69
N LYS A 117 15.53 -0.25 4.22
CA LYS A 117 15.71 -0.93 2.93
C LYS A 117 15.57 0.02 1.74
N ILE A 118 14.65 0.97 1.82
CA ILE A 118 14.51 2.04 0.80
C ILE A 118 15.77 2.92 0.81
N GLU A 119 16.27 3.31 1.98
CA GLU A 119 17.50 4.08 2.11
C GLU A 119 18.70 3.34 1.53
N ALA A 120 18.86 2.05 1.84
CA ALA A 120 19.91 1.22 1.27
C ALA A 120 19.82 1.15 -0.26
N TRP A 121 18.61 1.04 -0.83
CA TRP A 121 18.39 1.09 -2.26
C TRP A 121 18.79 2.46 -2.86
N LEU A 122 18.47 3.56 -2.17
CA LEU A 122 18.85 4.91 -2.60
C LEU A 122 20.37 5.12 -2.58
N ARG A 123 21.08 4.59 -1.58
CA ARG A 123 22.54 4.73 -1.44
C ARG A 123 23.35 3.90 -2.43
N ALA A 124 22.78 2.84 -2.98
CA ALA A 124 23.46 1.96 -3.93
C ALA A 124 23.46 2.48 -5.38
N ARG A 125 23.10 3.76 -5.60
CA ARG A 125 22.87 4.39 -6.90
C ARG A 125 23.62 5.70 -7.03
#